data_AF-A0A969F5P9-F1
#
_entry.id   AF-A0A969F5P9-F1
#
_cell.length_a   1.000
_cell.length_b   1.000
_cell.length_c   1.000
_cell.angle_alpha   90.00
_cell.angle_beta   90.00
_cell.angle_gamma   90.00
#
_symmetry.space_group_name_H-M   'P 1'
#
loop_
_entity.id
_entity.type
_entity.pdbx_description
1 polymer ?
#
loop_
_entity_poly.entity_id
_entity_poly.type
_entity_poly.pdbx_seq_one_letter_code
_entity_poly.pdbx_strand_id
1 'polypeptide(L)'
;MKQVYEVLGVRTLAELTAVAREGKLRDLPGMGAKSEEKLLKAIEALARHGDERAMLGTAWPIAQEILAELAKLPGVTKTAVAGSLRRMKESIGDIDLLVAADEAAAPAVMDAFVTLPQVESISGHGPTKSSVTLVNGLQVDLRVLPAARWGTLLSYFTGSKDHNVRLRELALKQGLSLNEHAFTPTDGRPEILCATEEEIYQTLSLPYILPTLREDRGEIEAARDGRLPTVIRAEQIICDLHMHSTWSDGKFTILEMAQAAQARGFTHIAITDHSFSLGIANGLSVERLWQQAAEIKQANETMGSAFRILHGTEMEIRADGSLDFPDDVLAQLDFVIASLHVSLSQPRAQVTERLLNALHNPHVDMIAHPSGRLLPDRIGADLDWEVVLERPLPPTPSSKSMPTRAVWIYVTIWCGGQWN
;
A
#
# COMPACT_ATOMS: atom_id res chain seq x y z
N MET A 1 8.23 -7.24 36.97
CA MET A 1 9.23 -6.63 36.05
C MET A 1 10.53 -6.27 36.74
N LYS A 2 10.55 -5.45 37.81
CA LYS A 2 11.79 -5.13 38.55
C LYS A 2 12.58 -6.36 39.02
N GLN A 3 11.90 -7.36 39.61
CA GLN A 3 12.52 -8.62 40.04
C GLN A 3 13.05 -9.50 38.88
N VAL A 4 12.42 -9.44 37.70
CA VAL A 4 12.87 -10.22 36.53
C VAL A 4 14.20 -9.67 35.99
N TYR A 5 14.38 -8.35 36.04
CA TYR A 5 15.63 -7.68 35.72
C TYR A 5 16.70 -7.88 36.82
N GLU A 6 16.34 -7.70 38.10
CA GLU A 6 17.29 -7.72 39.21
C GLU A 6 17.74 -9.13 39.63
N VAL A 7 16.85 -10.14 39.55
CA VAL A 7 17.12 -11.50 40.02
C VAL A 7 17.54 -12.43 38.88
N LEU A 8 16.87 -12.33 37.72
CA LEU A 8 17.12 -13.20 36.57
C LEU A 8 18.01 -12.54 35.50
N GLY A 9 18.39 -11.28 35.69
CA GLY A 9 19.29 -10.57 34.79
C GLY A 9 18.73 -10.33 33.39
N VAL A 10 17.43 -10.49 33.20
CA VAL A 10 16.77 -10.39 31.89
C VAL A 10 16.66 -8.93 31.46
N ARG A 11 17.21 -8.62 30.29
CA ARG A 11 17.28 -7.27 29.70
C ARG A 11 16.61 -7.18 28.34
N THR A 12 16.42 -8.30 27.66
CA THR A 12 15.81 -8.35 26.32
C THR A 12 14.55 -9.22 26.30
N LEU A 13 13.68 -9.01 25.30
CA LEU A 13 12.48 -9.83 25.09
C LEU A 13 12.85 -11.30 24.78
N ALA A 14 13.95 -11.53 24.06
CA ALA A 14 14.45 -12.86 23.78
C ALA A 14 14.86 -13.61 25.05
N GLU A 15 15.59 -12.94 25.95
CA GLU A 15 15.96 -13.49 27.26
C GLU A 15 14.71 -13.76 28.12
N LEU A 16 13.73 -12.85 28.10
CA LEU A 16 12.48 -13.04 28.83
C LEU A 16 11.72 -14.27 28.32
N THR A 17 11.66 -14.45 27.00
CA THR A 17 11.03 -15.62 26.35
C THR A 17 11.70 -16.92 26.76
N ALA A 18 13.04 -16.96 26.75
CA ALA A 18 13.80 -18.15 27.13
C ALA A 18 13.56 -18.53 28.59
N VAL A 19 13.68 -17.57 29.50
CA VAL A 19 13.46 -17.77 30.94
C VAL A 19 12.02 -18.21 31.25
N ALA A 20 11.03 -17.65 30.54
CA ALA A 20 9.64 -18.03 30.68
C ALA A 20 9.37 -19.47 30.19
N ARG A 21 9.97 -19.88 29.06
CA ARG A 21 9.83 -21.25 28.50
C ARG A 21 10.51 -22.31 29.36
N GLU A 22 11.61 -21.95 30.00
CA GLU A 22 12.32 -22.80 30.96
C GLU A 22 11.58 -22.92 32.30
N GLY A 23 10.47 -22.21 32.48
CA GLY A 23 9.67 -22.25 33.70
C GLY A 23 10.33 -21.57 34.89
N LYS A 24 11.32 -20.69 34.67
CA LYS A 24 12.09 -20.04 35.75
C LYS A 24 11.39 -18.82 36.35
N LEU A 25 10.30 -18.35 35.74
CA LEU A 25 9.56 -17.19 36.26
C LEU A 25 8.66 -17.59 37.43
N ARG A 26 8.18 -18.84 37.48
CA ARG A 26 7.35 -19.36 38.58
C ARG A 26 8.07 -19.46 39.93
N ASP A 27 9.41 -19.35 39.93
CA ASP A 27 10.26 -19.39 41.13
C ASP A 27 10.40 -17.99 41.78
N LEU A 28 9.92 -16.93 41.11
CA LEU A 28 9.96 -15.58 41.64
C LEU A 28 8.80 -15.30 42.62
N PRO A 29 9.06 -14.59 43.73
CA PRO A 29 8.01 -14.21 44.68
C PRO A 29 6.87 -13.41 44.00
N GLY A 30 5.66 -13.97 43.99
CA GLY A 30 4.47 -13.35 43.39
C GLY A 30 4.24 -13.70 41.91
N MET A 31 5.10 -14.50 41.28
CA MET A 31 4.86 -15.08 39.96
C MET A 31 4.66 -16.59 40.10
N GLY A 32 3.40 -17.04 40.03
CA GLY A 32 3.09 -18.48 39.96
C GLY A 32 2.93 -18.97 38.52
N ALA A 33 2.75 -20.28 38.33
CA ALA A 33 2.57 -20.92 37.02
C ALA A 33 1.51 -20.24 36.13
N LYS A 34 0.40 -19.76 36.71
CA LYS A 34 -0.65 -19.03 35.98
C LYS A 34 -0.20 -17.65 35.46
N SER A 35 0.69 -16.97 36.18
CA SER A 35 1.23 -15.68 35.75
C SER A 35 2.29 -15.85 34.67
N GLU A 36 3.09 -16.91 34.78
CA GLU A 36 4.07 -17.32 33.76
C GLU A 36 3.37 -17.72 32.45
N GLU A 37 2.30 -18.51 32.52
CA GLU A 37 1.48 -18.87 31.35
C GLU A 37 0.87 -17.63 30.68
N LYS A 38 0.34 -16.69 31.47
CA LYS A 38 -0.19 -15.43 30.96
C LYS A 38 0.89 -14.58 30.28
N LEU A 39 2.10 -14.57 30.83
CA LEU A 39 3.24 -13.85 30.26
C LEU A 39 3.74 -14.52 28.98
N LEU A 40 3.85 -15.85 28.94
CA LEU A 40 4.18 -16.62 27.73
C LEU A 40 3.17 -16.33 26.62
N LYS A 41 1.87 -16.38 26.91
CA LYS A 41 0.82 -16.01 25.96
C LYS A 41 0.94 -14.56 25.48
N ALA A 42 1.29 -13.63 26.37
CA ALA A 42 1.53 -12.23 25.99
C ALA A 42 2.80 -12.03 25.17
N ILE A 43 3.88 -12.79 25.43
CA ILE A 43 5.12 -12.79 24.65
C ILE A 43 4.90 -13.43 23.28
N GLU A 44 4.17 -14.53 23.20
CA GLU A 44 3.79 -15.17 21.94
C GLU A 44 2.82 -14.30 21.13
N ALA A 45 1.92 -13.58 21.79
CA ALA A 45 1.15 -12.52 21.14
C ALA A 45 2.07 -11.39 20.66
N LEU A 46 3.02 -10.91 21.48
CA LEU A 46 3.97 -9.87 21.09
C LEU A 46 4.96 -10.32 20.00
N ALA A 47 5.27 -11.61 19.89
CA ALA A 47 6.10 -12.19 18.84
C ALA A 47 5.32 -12.43 17.54
N ARG A 48 4.00 -12.68 17.64
CA ARG A 48 3.06 -12.65 16.50
C ARG A 48 2.73 -11.23 16.05
N HIS A 49 2.79 -10.26 16.95
CA HIS A 49 2.50 -8.84 16.72
C HIS A 49 3.76 -7.96 16.64
N GLY A 50 4.95 -8.57 16.70
CA GLY A 50 6.23 -7.87 16.68
C GLY A 50 6.71 -7.79 15.24
N ASP A 51 6.57 -6.62 14.63
CA ASP A 51 7.00 -6.27 13.27
C ASP A 51 6.23 -6.85 12.07
N GLU A 52 5.22 -7.71 12.25
CA GLU A 52 4.36 -8.11 11.13
C GLU A 52 3.39 -6.98 10.77
N ARG A 53 3.89 -6.01 10.02
CA ARG A 53 3.06 -5.00 9.37
C ARG A 53 2.20 -5.68 8.30
N ALA A 54 0.90 -5.43 8.34
CA ALA A 54 0.00 -5.90 7.29
C ALA A 54 0.25 -5.14 5.98
N MET A 55 0.21 -5.84 4.85
CA MET A 55 0.35 -5.20 3.53
C MET A 55 -0.94 -4.47 3.14
N LEU A 56 -0.81 -3.34 2.46
CA LEU A 56 -1.93 -2.51 1.99
C LEU A 56 -2.99 -3.34 1.25
N GLY A 57 -2.56 -4.20 0.32
CA GLY A 57 -3.48 -5.02 -0.48
C GLY A 57 -4.22 -6.10 0.31
N THR A 58 -3.73 -6.49 1.49
CA THR A 58 -4.45 -7.40 2.40
C THR A 58 -5.37 -6.61 3.34
N ALA A 59 -4.89 -5.50 3.89
CA ALA A 59 -5.63 -4.71 4.87
C ALA A 59 -6.79 -3.91 4.26
N TRP A 60 -6.63 -3.38 3.04
CA TRP A 60 -7.63 -2.52 2.41
C TRP A 60 -8.97 -3.22 2.15
N PRO A 61 -9.04 -4.42 1.52
CA PRO A 61 -10.31 -5.10 1.30
C PRO A 61 -11.03 -5.45 2.61
N ILE A 62 -10.28 -5.91 3.63
CA ILE A 62 -10.82 -6.22 4.95
C ILE A 62 -11.45 -4.98 5.59
N ALA A 63 -10.74 -3.84 5.55
CA ALA A 63 -11.26 -2.59 6.08
C ALA A 63 -12.55 -2.16 5.37
N GLN A 64 -12.59 -2.26 4.03
CA GLN A 64 -13.76 -1.91 3.24
C GLN A 64 -14.96 -2.84 3.54
N GLU A 65 -14.73 -4.13 3.69
CA GLU A 65 -15.78 -5.10 4.05
C GLU A 65 -16.38 -4.78 5.43
N ILE A 66 -15.54 -4.54 6.44
CA ILE A 66 -16.01 -4.16 7.78
C ILE A 66 -16.85 -2.88 7.72
N LEU A 67 -16.34 -1.83 7.05
CA LEU A 67 -17.06 -0.56 6.95
C LEU A 67 -18.37 -0.70 6.17
N ALA A 68 -18.42 -1.56 5.16
CA ALA A 68 -19.63 -1.83 4.39
C ALA A 68 -20.71 -2.51 5.25
N GLU A 69 -20.35 -3.42 6.16
CA GLU A 69 -21.29 -4.00 7.12
C GLU A 69 -21.77 -2.97 8.15
N LEU A 70 -20.85 -2.20 8.73
CA LEU A 70 -21.20 -1.17 9.72
C LEU A 70 -22.07 -0.06 9.12
N ALA A 71 -21.85 0.30 7.84
CA ALA A 71 -22.64 1.32 7.14
C ALA A 71 -24.12 0.97 7.00
N LYS A 72 -24.51 -0.32 7.12
CA LYS A 72 -25.90 -0.76 7.04
C LYS A 72 -26.69 -0.50 8.33
N LEU A 73 -26.01 -0.19 9.44
CA LEU A 73 -26.64 -0.04 10.74
C LEU A 73 -27.43 1.27 10.83
N PRO A 74 -28.65 1.26 11.40
CA PRO A 74 -29.44 2.47 11.59
C PRO A 74 -28.70 3.53 12.42
N GLY A 75 -28.76 4.79 11.99
CA GLY A 75 -28.09 5.90 12.66
C GLY A 75 -26.63 6.11 12.24
N VAL A 76 -26.04 5.21 11.45
CA VAL A 76 -24.74 5.45 10.81
C VAL A 76 -24.92 6.37 9.60
N THR A 77 -24.10 7.42 9.52
CA THR A 77 -24.18 8.45 8.48
C THR A 77 -22.94 8.50 7.59
N LYS A 78 -21.76 8.15 8.13
CA LYS A 78 -20.50 8.10 7.39
C LYS A 78 -19.61 6.98 7.93
N THR A 79 -18.82 6.40 7.06
CA THR A 79 -17.78 5.43 7.40
C THR A 79 -16.51 5.77 6.64
N ALA A 80 -15.34 5.56 7.25
CA ALA A 80 -14.06 5.77 6.57
C ALA A 80 -12.95 4.96 7.22
N VAL A 81 -12.01 4.54 6.36
CA VAL A 81 -10.69 4.11 6.78
C VAL A 81 -9.89 5.35 7.18
N ALA A 82 -9.11 5.24 8.25
CA ALA A 82 -8.18 6.26 8.72
C ALA A 82 -6.75 5.69 8.79
N GLY A 83 -5.90 6.30 9.61
CA GLY A 83 -4.56 5.82 9.86
C GLY A 83 -3.64 5.82 8.65
N SER A 84 -2.59 5.02 8.75
CA SER A 84 -1.64 4.82 7.65
C SER A 84 -2.26 4.14 6.42
N LEU A 85 -3.34 3.38 6.61
CA LEU A 85 -4.08 2.72 5.53
C LEU A 85 -4.75 3.75 4.61
N ARG A 86 -5.40 4.78 5.17
CA ARG A 86 -5.98 5.87 4.37
C ARG A 86 -4.94 6.71 3.63
N ARG A 87 -3.71 6.77 4.15
CA ARG A 87 -2.58 7.45 3.49
C ARG A 87 -1.87 6.58 2.45
N MET A 88 -2.39 5.38 2.19
CA MET A 88 -1.85 4.42 1.21
C MET A 88 -0.41 4.00 1.51
N LYS A 89 -0.02 3.89 2.79
CA LYS A 89 1.28 3.33 3.14
C LYS A 89 1.31 1.85 2.75
N GLU A 90 2.41 1.42 2.14
CA GLU A 90 2.60 0.08 1.58
C GLU A 90 2.44 -1.05 2.60
N SER A 91 2.79 -0.77 3.85
CA SER A 91 2.53 -1.62 4.99
C SER A 91 1.98 -0.78 6.16
N ILE A 92 1.17 -1.38 7.01
CA ILE A 92 0.45 -0.74 8.12
C ILE A 92 0.58 -1.56 9.42
N GLY A 93 0.46 -0.93 10.58
CA GLY A 93 0.49 -1.65 11.86
C GLY A 93 -0.86 -2.27 12.18
N ASP A 94 -1.86 -1.41 12.31
CA ASP A 94 -3.26 -1.71 12.57
C ASP A 94 -4.17 -1.02 11.53
N ILE A 95 -5.43 -1.46 11.49
CA ILE A 95 -6.49 -0.80 10.71
C ILE A 95 -7.25 0.14 11.64
N ASP A 96 -7.20 1.45 11.35
CA ASP A 96 -8.04 2.45 12.00
C ASP A 96 -9.34 2.66 11.20
N LEU A 97 -10.49 2.42 11.83
CA LEU A 97 -11.82 2.60 11.26
C LEU A 97 -12.60 3.68 12.01
N LEU A 98 -13.31 4.51 11.26
CA LEU A 98 -14.12 5.60 11.78
C LEU A 98 -15.57 5.49 11.31
N VAL A 99 -16.49 5.74 12.22
CA VAL A 99 -17.93 5.78 11.93
C VAL A 99 -18.52 7.07 12.53
N ALA A 100 -19.22 7.84 11.70
CA ALA A 100 -20.11 8.89 12.19
C ALA A 100 -21.49 8.28 12.43
N ALA A 101 -21.98 8.37 13.66
CA ALA A 101 -23.32 7.91 14.01
C ALA A 101 -23.96 8.82 15.07
N ASP A 102 -25.29 8.74 15.18
CA ASP A 102 -26.01 9.32 16.31
C ASP A 102 -25.52 8.70 17.61
N GLU A 103 -25.48 9.49 18.69
CA GLU A 103 -24.99 9.01 20.00
C GLU A 103 -25.76 7.78 20.51
N ALA A 104 -27.07 7.73 20.24
CA ALA A 104 -27.93 6.60 20.56
C ALA A 104 -27.61 5.32 19.75
N ALA A 105 -27.01 5.46 18.57
CA ALA A 105 -26.64 4.34 17.70
C ALA A 105 -25.23 3.79 18.02
N ALA A 106 -24.37 4.56 18.69
CA ALA A 106 -22.99 4.18 18.95
C ALA A 106 -22.82 2.82 19.66
N PRO A 107 -23.60 2.46 20.71
CA PRO A 107 -23.49 1.15 21.34
C PRO A 107 -23.80 0.00 20.38
N ALA A 108 -24.83 0.13 19.54
CA ALA A 108 -25.20 -0.89 18.57
C ALA A 108 -24.12 -1.09 17.50
N VAL A 109 -23.45 -0.02 17.08
CA VAL A 109 -22.30 -0.08 16.16
C VAL A 109 -21.13 -0.83 16.80
N MET A 110 -20.84 -0.57 18.08
CA MET A 110 -19.76 -1.25 18.79
C MET A 110 -20.03 -2.73 18.98
N ASP A 111 -21.25 -3.08 19.41
CA ASP A 111 -21.66 -4.48 19.58
C ASP A 111 -21.58 -5.23 18.24
N ALA A 112 -22.08 -4.63 17.15
CA ALA A 112 -22.00 -5.22 15.82
C ALA A 112 -20.54 -5.44 15.36
N PHE A 113 -19.67 -4.45 15.59
CA PHE A 113 -18.24 -4.56 15.23
C PHE A 113 -17.53 -5.72 15.96
N VAL A 114 -17.72 -5.84 17.28
CA VAL A 114 -17.02 -6.87 18.07
C VAL A 114 -17.60 -8.27 17.87
N THR A 115 -18.77 -8.39 17.23
CA THR A 115 -19.44 -9.67 16.93
C THR A 115 -19.30 -10.12 15.47
N LEU A 116 -18.53 -9.38 14.65
CA LEU A 116 -18.27 -9.77 13.28
C LEU A 116 -17.64 -11.18 13.22
N PRO A 117 -18.01 -12.03 12.24
CA PRO A 117 -17.54 -13.43 12.17
C PRO A 117 -16.02 -13.61 12.13
N GLN A 118 -15.32 -12.60 11.60
CA GLN A 118 -13.87 -12.58 11.46
C GLN A 118 -13.11 -12.11 12.71
N VAL A 119 -13.81 -11.70 13.77
CA VAL A 119 -13.21 -11.33 15.06
C VAL A 119 -12.81 -12.59 15.82
N GLU A 120 -11.53 -12.70 16.19
CA GLU A 120 -11.01 -13.77 17.04
C GLU A 120 -11.06 -13.38 18.52
N SER A 121 -10.62 -12.15 18.84
CA SER A 121 -10.59 -11.68 20.22
C SER A 121 -10.85 -10.19 20.33
N ILE A 122 -11.38 -9.78 21.48
CA ILE A 122 -11.71 -8.39 21.81
C ILE A 122 -10.66 -7.89 22.80
N SER A 123 -9.87 -6.90 22.39
CA SER A 123 -8.84 -6.27 23.23
C SER A 123 -9.36 -5.03 23.96
N GLY A 124 -10.44 -4.41 23.45
CA GLY A 124 -11.16 -3.35 24.12
C GLY A 124 -12.59 -3.20 23.59
N HIS A 125 -13.54 -2.92 24.48
CA HIS A 125 -14.93 -2.67 24.10
C HIS A 125 -15.48 -1.55 24.99
N GLY A 126 -15.85 -0.44 24.37
CA GLY A 126 -16.32 0.76 25.05
C GLY A 126 -17.38 1.49 24.23
N PRO A 127 -18.00 2.54 24.80
CA PRO A 127 -19.16 3.19 24.19
C PRO A 127 -18.84 3.88 22.85
N THR A 128 -17.60 4.36 22.67
CA THR A 128 -17.16 5.12 21.49
C THR A 128 -15.80 4.69 20.94
N LYS A 129 -15.17 3.68 21.57
CA LYS A 129 -13.98 3.02 21.06
C LYS A 129 -14.03 1.51 21.32
N SER A 130 -13.70 0.72 20.31
CA SER A 130 -13.47 -0.72 20.43
C SER A 130 -12.23 -1.14 19.66
N SER A 131 -11.60 -2.22 20.09
CA SER A 131 -10.39 -2.78 19.50
C SER A 131 -10.53 -4.30 19.46
N VAL A 132 -10.28 -4.90 18.31
CA VAL A 132 -10.36 -6.35 18.08
C VAL A 132 -9.14 -6.86 17.36
N THR A 133 -8.86 -8.15 17.51
CA THR A 133 -7.94 -8.90 16.68
C THR A 133 -8.74 -9.86 15.82
N LEU A 134 -8.50 -9.83 14.52
CA LEU A 134 -9.14 -10.71 13.56
C LEU A 134 -8.48 -12.10 13.55
N VAL A 135 -9.16 -13.11 13.00
CA VAL A 135 -8.64 -14.48 12.84
C VAL A 135 -7.33 -14.58 12.06
N ASN A 136 -7.00 -13.58 11.24
CA ASN A 136 -5.73 -13.51 10.52
C ASN A 136 -4.64 -12.74 11.28
N GLY A 137 -4.88 -12.38 12.56
CA GLY A 137 -3.95 -11.67 13.41
C GLY A 137 -3.95 -10.14 13.28
N LEU A 138 -4.66 -9.55 12.31
CA LEU A 138 -4.73 -8.09 12.17
C LEU A 138 -5.48 -7.45 13.33
N GLN A 139 -4.93 -6.37 13.87
CA GLN A 139 -5.63 -5.51 14.81
C GLN A 139 -6.47 -4.47 14.06
N VAL A 140 -7.71 -4.28 14.52
CA VAL A 140 -8.63 -3.27 14.01
C VAL A 140 -9.16 -2.43 15.17
N ASP A 141 -8.95 -1.13 15.10
CA ASP A 141 -9.46 -0.13 16.04
C ASP A 141 -10.65 0.58 15.40
N LEU A 142 -11.80 0.61 16.08
CA LEU A 142 -12.99 1.33 15.66
C LEU A 142 -13.27 2.51 16.60
N ARG A 143 -13.63 3.65 16.01
CA ARG A 143 -14.15 4.82 16.73
C ARG A 143 -15.48 5.29 16.18
N VAL A 144 -16.40 5.60 17.08
CA VAL A 144 -17.72 6.17 16.76
C VAL A 144 -17.85 7.55 17.38
N LEU A 145 -18.41 8.48 16.62
CA LEU A 145 -18.57 9.88 17.01
C LEU A 145 -19.77 10.53 16.30
N PRO A 146 -20.24 11.69 16.78
CA PRO A 146 -21.24 12.49 16.09
C PRO A 146 -20.74 13.08 14.77
N ALA A 147 -21.63 13.18 13.77
CA ALA A 147 -21.31 13.69 12.43
C ALA A 147 -20.75 15.14 12.43
N ALA A 148 -21.12 15.96 13.41
CA ALA A 148 -20.61 17.33 13.55
C ALA A 148 -19.10 17.41 13.82
N ARG A 149 -18.48 16.33 14.31
CA ARG A 149 -17.03 16.23 14.59
C ARG A 149 -16.29 15.39 13.55
N TRP A 150 -16.96 15.02 12.47
CA TRP A 150 -16.41 14.09 11.47
C TRP A 150 -15.11 14.60 10.85
N GLY A 151 -15.02 15.89 10.52
CA GLY A 151 -13.85 16.49 9.93
C GLY A 151 -12.63 16.39 10.83
N THR A 152 -12.71 16.92 12.05
CA THR A 152 -11.59 16.92 13.02
C THR A 152 -11.09 15.53 13.31
N LEU A 153 -12.02 14.59 13.48
CA LEU A 153 -11.66 13.24 13.84
C LEU A 153 -11.05 12.47 12.66
N LEU A 154 -11.61 12.61 11.45
CA LEU A 154 -11.04 12.00 10.26
C LEU A 154 -9.62 12.54 10.00
N SER A 155 -9.40 13.85 10.09
CA SER A 155 -8.07 14.43 9.94
C SER A 155 -7.11 13.91 11.00
N TYR A 156 -7.52 13.91 12.27
CA TYR A 156 -6.70 13.46 13.40
C TYR A 156 -6.24 12.01 13.24
N PHE A 157 -7.18 11.07 13.02
CA PHE A 157 -6.82 9.65 12.92
C PHE A 157 -6.21 9.29 11.57
N THR A 158 -6.45 10.07 10.51
CA THR A 158 -5.68 9.92 9.27
C THR A 158 -4.22 10.24 9.49
N GLY A 159 -3.91 11.30 10.24
CA GLY A 159 -2.54 11.75 10.45
C GLY A 159 -1.84 12.16 9.14
N SER A 160 -0.53 11.96 9.01
CA SER A 160 0.38 11.34 9.99
C SER A 160 0.48 12.12 11.32
N LYS A 161 1.14 11.53 12.32
CA LYS A 161 1.44 12.22 13.58
C LYS A 161 2.14 13.56 13.32
N ASP A 162 3.11 13.58 12.42
CA ASP A 162 3.94 14.77 12.15
C ASP A 162 3.11 15.83 11.41
N HIS A 163 2.30 15.42 10.43
CA HIS A 163 1.31 16.30 9.81
C HIS A 163 0.36 16.95 10.83
N ASN A 164 -0.17 16.15 11.78
CA ASN A 164 -1.03 16.67 12.84
C ASN A 164 -0.31 17.67 13.75
N VAL A 165 0.99 17.47 14.03
CA VAL A 165 1.80 18.43 14.78
C VAL A 165 1.86 19.76 14.04
N ARG A 166 2.13 19.75 12.73
CA ARG A 166 2.15 20.98 11.91
C ARG A 166 0.80 21.71 11.92
N LEU A 167 -0.32 21.00 11.77
CA LEU A 167 -1.65 21.60 11.83
C LEU A 167 -1.94 22.25 13.20
N ARG A 168 -1.54 21.59 14.30
CA ARG A 168 -1.69 22.14 15.66
C ARG A 168 -0.83 23.38 15.88
N GLU A 169 0.40 23.39 15.39
CA GLU A 169 1.26 24.58 15.46
C GLU A 169 0.65 25.77 14.71
N LEU A 170 0.04 25.53 13.54
CA LEU A 170 -0.67 26.56 12.80
C LEU A 170 -1.90 27.05 13.55
N ALA A 171 -2.69 26.15 14.13
CA ALA A 171 -3.83 26.50 14.97
C ALA A 171 -3.39 27.41 16.13
N LEU A 172 -2.31 27.04 16.85
CA LEU A 172 -1.81 27.79 18.00
C LEU A 172 -1.36 29.19 17.61
N LYS A 173 -0.71 29.35 16.44
CA LYS A 173 -0.33 30.67 15.90
C LYS A 173 -1.53 31.56 15.59
N GLN A 174 -2.71 30.98 15.42
CA GLN A 174 -3.98 31.68 15.21
C GLN A 174 -4.81 31.81 16.50
N GLY A 175 -4.25 31.45 17.67
CA GLY A 175 -4.95 31.50 18.95
C GLY A 175 -5.97 30.38 19.13
N LEU A 176 -5.82 29.26 18.43
CA LEU A 176 -6.67 28.08 18.50
C LEU A 176 -5.88 26.85 19.00
N SER A 177 -6.51 25.99 19.78
CA SER A 177 -6.02 24.63 20.05
C SER A 177 -6.78 23.64 19.17
N LEU A 178 -6.10 22.68 18.53
CA LEU A 178 -6.72 21.66 17.68
C LEU A 178 -6.54 20.26 18.28
N ASN A 179 -7.64 19.54 18.48
CA ASN A 179 -7.65 18.13 18.92
C ASN A 179 -8.58 17.29 18.02
N GLU A 180 -8.82 16.03 18.38
CA GLU A 180 -9.69 15.10 17.63
C GLU A 180 -11.16 15.53 17.58
N HIS A 181 -11.58 16.44 18.47
CA HIS A 181 -12.97 16.81 18.66
C HIS A 181 -13.35 18.14 18.02
N ALA A 182 -12.46 19.15 18.05
CA ALA A 182 -12.75 20.51 17.59
C ALA A 182 -11.49 21.40 17.54
N PHE A 183 -11.66 22.62 17.04
CA PHE A 183 -10.81 23.75 17.44
C PHE A 183 -11.37 24.43 18.70
N THR A 184 -10.51 24.77 19.64
CA THR A 184 -10.87 25.53 20.86
C THR A 184 -10.13 26.87 20.86
N PRO A 185 -10.84 28.00 20.75
CA PRO A 185 -10.24 29.33 20.92
C PRO A 185 -9.60 29.50 22.29
N THR A 186 -8.39 30.04 22.31
CA THR A 186 -7.62 30.29 23.55
C THR A 186 -8.15 31.48 24.36
N ASP A 187 -9.03 32.28 23.77
CA ASP A 187 -9.68 33.45 24.36
C ASP A 187 -11.03 33.13 25.03
N GLY A 188 -11.42 31.85 25.10
CA GLY A 188 -12.64 31.39 25.76
C GLY A 188 -13.91 31.46 24.91
N ARG A 189 -13.81 31.81 23.62
CA ARG A 189 -14.93 31.64 22.68
C ARG A 189 -15.33 30.16 22.54
N PRO A 190 -16.58 29.86 22.12
CA PRO A 190 -17.04 28.49 21.90
C PRO A 190 -16.15 27.71 20.94
N GLU A 191 -16.16 26.38 21.08
CA GLU A 191 -15.46 25.49 20.16
C GLU A 191 -15.99 25.62 18.73
N ILE A 192 -15.09 25.44 17.76
CA ILE A 192 -15.42 25.43 16.33
C ILE A 192 -15.39 23.97 15.89
N LEU A 193 -16.57 23.45 15.55
CA LEU A 193 -16.74 22.09 15.04
C LEU A 193 -16.48 22.08 13.53
N CYS A 194 -15.84 21.02 13.04
CA CYS A 194 -15.65 20.79 11.61
C CYS A 194 -16.33 19.49 11.21
N ALA A 195 -17.38 19.58 10.40
CA ALA A 195 -18.13 18.44 9.86
C ALA A 195 -17.44 17.83 8.62
N THR A 196 -16.50 18.57 8.03
CA THR A 196 -15.66 18.15 6.88
C THR A 196 -14.18 18.40 7.17
N GLU A 197 -13.29 17.66 6.51
CA GLU A 197 -11.86 17.92 6.66
C GLU A 197 -11.47 19.25 6.00
N GLU A 198 -12.13 19.60 4.90
CA GLU A 198 -11.97 20.87 4.19
C GLU A 198 -12.13 22.07 5.13
N GLU A 199 -13.11 22.03 6.05
CA GLU A 199 -13.31 23.07 7.07
C GLU A 199 -12.10 23.23 8.01
N ILE A 200 -11.34 22.18 8.30
CA ILE A 200 -10.11 22.29 9.10
C ILE A 200 -9.06 23.09 8.34
N TYR A 201 -8.81 22.71 7.09
CA TYR A 201 -7.81 23.38 6.28
C TYR A 201 -8.21 24.83 6.02
N GLN A 202 -9.50 25.10 5.75
CA GLN A 202 -10.02 26.45 5.61
C GLN A 202 -9.84 27.28 6.89
N THR A 203 -10.15 26.70 8.07
CA THR A 203 -9.92 27.36 9.36
C THR A 203 -8.44 27.74 9.53
N LEU A 204 -7.54 26.87 9.06
CA LEU A 204 -6.09 27.10 9.08
C LEU A 204 -5.55 27.93 7.91
N SER A 205 -6.42 28.47 7.04
CA SER A 205 -6.04 29.20 5.82
C SER A 205 -5.16 28.38 4.87
N LEU A 206 -5.47 27.09 4.72
CA LEU A 206 -4.84 26.15 3.82
C LEU A 206 -5.87 25.59 2.82
N PRO A 207 -5.46 25.23 1.59
CA PRO A 207 -6.23 24.31 0.76
C PRO A 207 -6.28 22.92 1.40
N TYR A 208 -7.27 22.12 1.01
CA TYR A 208 -7.37 20.72 1.45
C TYR A 208 -6.17 19.90 0.97
N ILE A 209 -5.50 19.23 1.91
CA ILE A 209 -4.36 18.36 1.64
C ILE A 209 -4.81 16.90 1.62
N LEU A 210 -4.58 16.22 0.50
CA LEU A 210 -4.94 14.82 0.33
C LEU A 210 -4.23 13.91 1.33
N PRO A 211 -4.88 12.85 1.85
CA PRO A 211 -4.29 11.93 2.82
C PRO A 211 -2.93 11.36 2.41
N THR A 212 -2.74 11.05 1.13
CA THR A 212 -1.50 10.48 0.58
C THR A 212 -0.29 11.43 0.65
N LEU A 213 -0.51 12.73 0.87
CA LEU A 213 0.55 13.74 1.01
C LEU A 213 0.93 14.03 2.47
N ARG A 214 0.15 13.55 3.46
CA ARG A 214 0.24 13.97 4.87
C ARG A 214 1.36 13.28 5.65
N GLU A 215 2.59 13.47 5.22
CA GLU A 215 3.79 12.83 5.81
C GLU A 215 4.83 13.86 6.31
N ASP A 216 4.49 15.15 6.40
CA ASP A 216 5.41 16.25 6.79
C ASP A 216 6.69 16.28 5.94
N ARG A 217 6.51 16.21 4.62
CA ARG A 217 7.58 16.19 3.61
C ARG A 217 7.56 17.41 2.70
N GLY A 218 6.91 18.49 3.15
CA GLY A 218 6.79 19.75 2.42
C GLY A 218 5.37 20.08 1.95
N GLU A 219 4.37 19.25 2.26
CA GLU A 219 2.99 19.43 1.82
C GLU A 219 2.32 20.65 2.46
N ILE A 220 2.70 21.01 3.70
CA ILE A 220 2.17 22.19 4.39
C ILE A 220 2.70 23.47 3.73
N GLU A 221 4.00 23.52 3.46
CA GLU A 221 4.64 24.63 2.77
C GLU A 221 4.09 24.78 1.35
N ALA A 222 3.96 23.67 0.62
CA ALA A 222 3.34 23.67 -0.70
C ALA A 222 1.89 24.15 -0.67
N ALA A 223 1.09 23.75 0.32
CA ALA A 223 -0.28 24.21 0.51
C ALA A 223 -0.37 25.71 0.73
N ARG A 224 0.50 26.27 1.60
CA ARG A 224 0.53 27.71 1.89
C ARG A 224 0.86 28.56 0.68
N ASP A 225 1.77 28.07 -0.15
CA ASP A 225 2.24 28.80 -1.32
C ASP A 225 1.40 28.53 -2.59
N GLY A 226 0.34 27.72 -2.49
CA GLY A 226 -0.50 27.35 -3.64
C GLY A 226 0.22 26.44 -4.65
N ARG A 227 1.20 25.66 -4.18
CA ARG A 227 2.11 24.80 -4.96
C ARG A 227 1.85 23.30 -4.75
N LEU A 228 0.69 22.90 -4.23
CA LEU A 228 0.39 21.48 -4.04
C LEU A 228 0.49 20.74 -5.39
N PRO A 229 1.09 19.53 -5.41
CA PRO A 229 1.20 18.78 -6.65
C PRO A 229 -0.18 18.37 -7.15
N THR A 230 -0.33 18.35 -8.47
CA THR A 230 -1.45 17.62 -9.09
C THR A 230 -1.21 16.13 -8.91
N VAL A 231 -2.18 15.44 -8.31
CA VAL A 231 -2.12 13.98 -8.16
C VAL A 231 -2.95 13.29 -9.22
N ILE A 232 -2.53 12.09 -9.61
CA ILE A 232 -3.32 11.19 -10.46
C ILE A 232 -4.46 10.61 -9.62
N ARG A 233 -5.66 10.56 -10.20
CA ARG A 233 -6.84 9.93 -9.62
C ARG A 233 -7.17 8.62 -10.32
N ALA A 234 -7.86 7.72 -9.63
CA ALA A 234 -8.22 6.41 -10.16
C ALA A 234 -9.01 6.51 -11.50
N GLU A 235 -9.86 7.53 -11.65
CA GLU A 235 -10.66 7.75 -12.85
C GLU A 235 -9.82 8.24 -14.05
N GLN A 236 -8.58 8.67 -13.82
CA GLN A 236 -7.64 9.06 -14.87
C GLN A 236 -6.78 7.89 -15.35
N ILE A 237 -6.88 6.71 -14.70
CA ILE A 237 -6.20 5.50 -15.13
C ILE A 237 -7.00 4.88 -16.27
N ILE A 238 -6.43 4.90 -17.47
CA ILE A 238 -7.10 4.47 -18.70
C ILE A 238 -6.58 3.14 -19.27
N CYS A 239 -5.57 2.55 -18.64
CA CYS A 239 -4.92 1.31 -19.08
C CYS A 239 -4.13 0.65 -17.95
N ASP A 240 -3.81 -0.63 -18.17
CA ASP A 240 -2.79 -1.39 -17.44
C ASP A 240 -1.71 -1.83 -18.44
N LEU A 241 -0.45 -1.56 -18.10
CA LEU A 241 0.70 -1.74 -18.99
C LEU A 241 1.61 -2.90 -18.57
N HIS A 242 1.23 -3.68 -17.55
CA HIS A 242 1.99 -4.85 -17.11
C HIS A 242 1.04 -5.96 -16.67
N MET A 243 0.71 -6.85 -17.61
CA MET A 243 -0.19 -7.96 -17.34
C MET A 243 0.32 -9.28 -17.93
N HIS A 244 0.07 -10.37 -17.22
CA HIS A 244 0.42 -11.72 -17.61
C HIS A 244 -0.82 -12.53 -17.97
N SER A 245 -0.72 -13.31 -19.04
CA SER A 245 -1.80 -14.16 -19.55
C SER A 245 -1.48 -15.63 -19.35
N THR A 246 -2.37 -16.52 -19.77
CA THR A 246 -2.12 -17.98 -19.76
C THR A 246 -0.92 -18.42 -20.62
N TRP A 247 -0.28 -17.51 -21.36
CA TRP A 247 0.93 -17.80 -22.11
C TRP A 247 2.17 -17.95 -21.22
N SER A 248 2.26 -17.24 -20.09
CA SER A 248 3.31 -17.43 -19.09
C SER A 248 2.73 -17.90 -17.76
N ASP A 249 2.63 -17.04 -16.76
CA ASP A 249 2.20 -17.34 -15.38
C ASP A 249 0.85 -16.71 -14.99
N GLY A 250 0.17 -16.08 -15.95
CA GLY A 250 -1.18 -15.56 -15.79
C GLY A 250 -2.25 -16.65 -15.78
N LYS A 251 -3.44 -16.28 -15.29
CA LYS A 251 -4.58 -17.21 -15.10
C LYS A 251 -5.71 -17.04 -16.12
N PHE A 252 -5.68 -15.96 -16.89
CA PHE A 252 -6.75 -15.58 -17.80
C PHE A 252 -6.23 -15.49 -19.23
N THR A 253 -7.09 -15.81 -20.18
CA THR A 253 -6.80 -15.62 -21.60
C THR A 253 -6.74 -14.14 -21.94
N ILE A 254 -6.09 -13.81 -23.05
CA ILE A 254 -5.93 -12.42 -23.50
C ILE A 254 -7.28 -11.75 -23.73
N LEU A 255 -8.24 -12.47 -24.30
CA LEU A 255 -9.59 -11.95 -24.55
C LEU A 255 -10.36 -11.68 -23.25
N GLU A 256 -10.30 -12.59 -22.26
CA GLU A 256 -10.95 -12.40 -20.96
C GLU A 256 -10.39 -11.16 -20.25
N MET A 257 -9.07 -10.97 -20.27
CA MET A 257 -8.40 -9.80 -19.70
C MET A 257 -8.84 -8.51 -20.39
N ALA A 258 -8.87 -8.50 -21.73
CA ALA A 258 -9.30 -7.35 -22.51
C ALA A 258 -10.76 -6.96 -22.24
N GLN A 259 -11.67 -7.94 -22.17
CA GLN A 259 -13.08 -7.71 -21.84
C GLN A 259 -13.25 -7.16 -20.42
N ALA A 260 -12.54 -7.71 -19.44
CA ALA A 260 -12.58 -7.23 -18.06
C ALA A 260 -12.01 -5.81 -17.93
N ALA A 261 -10.93 -5.50 -18.65
CA ALA A 261 -10.35 -4.15 -18.69
C ALA A 261 -11.30 -3.14 -19.35
N GLN A 262 -11.91 -3.49 -20.49
CA GLN A 262 -12.90 -2.64 -21.14
C GLN A 262 -14.11 -2.36 -20.24
N ALA A 263 -14.61 -3.37 -19.51
CA ALA A 263 -15.70 -3.22 -18.56
C ALA A 263 -15.37 -2.27 -17.39
N ARG A 264 -14.07 -2.09 -17.08
CA ARG A 264 -13.56 -1.11 -16.10
C ARG A 264 -13.38 0.29 -16.69
N GLY A 265 -13.65 0.48 -17.97
CA GLY A 265 -13.48 1.76 -18.67
C GLY A 265 -12.09 2.00 -19.22
N PHE A 266 -11.20 0.99 -19.22
CA PHE A 266 -9.91 1.11 -19.87
C PHE A 266 -10.08 1.18 -21.39
N THR A 267 -9.17 1.89 -22.03
CA THR A 267 -9.10 2.05 -23.48
C THR A 267 -8.14 1.06 -24.12
N HIS A 268 -7.17 0.57 -23.35
CA HIS A 268 -6.19 -0.40 -23.80
C HIS A 268 -5.53 -1.14 -22.63
N ILE A 269 -4.89 -2.26 -22.94
CA ILE A 269 -3.98 -2.99 -22.04
C ILE A 269 -2.72 -3.41 -22.79
N ALA A 270 -1.65 -3.70 -22.07
CA ALA A 270 -0.49 -4.40 -22.60
C ALA A 270 -0.41 -5.82 -22.04
N ILE A 271 -0.26 -6.79 -22.93
CA ILE A 271 0.10 -8.16 -22.56
C ILE A 271 1.61 -8.24 -22.59
N THR A 272 2.22 -8.51 -21.44
CA THR A 272 3.67 -8.45 -21.23
C THR A 272 4.14 -9.73 -20.53
N ASP A 273 3.79 -10.88 -21.11
CA ASP A 273 4.24 -12.18 -20.59
C ASP A 273 5.77 -12.28 -20.56
N HIS A 274 6.28 -13.10 -19.62
CA HIS A 274 7.70 -13.27 -19.36
C HIS A 274 8.51 -13.80 -20.56
N SER A 275 9.74 -13.32 -20.73
CA SER A 275 10.73 -13.89 -21.65
C SER A 275 11.32 -15.22 -21.14
N PHE A 276 11.94 -16.00 -22.05
CA PHE A 276 12.28 -17.42 -21.82
C PHE A 276 13.20 -17.72 -20.62
N SER A 277 14.04 -16.80 -20.16
CA SER A 277 15.03 -17.13 -19.12
C SER A 277 14.44 -17.30 -17.73
N LEU A 278 13.22 -16.83 -17.50
CA LEU A 278 12.48 -17.06 -16.26
C LEU A 278 11.75 -18.41 -16.31
N GLY A 279 12.52 -19.51 -16.28
CA GLY A 279 12.00 -20.88 -16.46
C GLY A 279 10.91 -21.30 -15.45
N ILE A 280 10.82 -20.64 -14.29
CA ILE A 280 9.77 -20.88 -13.29
C ILE A 280 8.40 -20.33 -13.76
N ALA A 281 8.40 -19.31 -14.62
CA ALA A 281 7.21 -18.63 -15.11
C ALA A 281 6.75 -19.08 -16.50
N ASN A 282 7.27 -20.21 -17.02
CA ASN A 282 6.96 -20.70 -18.36
C ASN A 282 7.18 -19.64 -19.47
N GLY A 283 8.26 -18.86 -19.35
CA GLY A 283 8.59 -17.76 -20.25
C GLY A 283 8.62 -18.16 -21.74
N LEU A 284 8.30 -17.19 -22.61
CA LEU A 284 8.09 -17.44 -24.03
C LEU A 284 9.43 -17.45 -24.78
N SER A 285 9.60 -18.43 -25.66
CA SER A 285 10.59 -18.33 -26.74
C SER A 285 10.11 -17.34 -27.80
N VAL A 286 10.99 -16.91 -28.70
CA VAL A 286 10.62 -16.03 -29.82
C VAL A 286 9.51 -16.64 -30.68
N GLU A 287 9.54 -17.95 -30.90
CA GLU A 287 8.48 -18.65 -31.64
C GLU A 287 7.13 -18.57 -30.92
N ARG A 288 7.10 -18.75 -29.59
CA ARG A 288 5.88 -18.65 -28.79
C ARG A 288 5.37 -17.21 -28.71
N LEU A 289 6.26 -16.23 -28.65
CA LEU A 289 5.92 -14.81 -28.69
C LEU A 289 5.14 -14.47 -29.98
N TRP A 290 5.56 -15.00 -31.13
CA TRP A 290 4.83 -14.77 -32.38
C TRP A 290 3.51 -15.56 -32.50
N GLN A 291 3.40 -16.70 -31.81
CA GLN A 291 2.10 -17.38 -31.67
C GLN A 291 1.13 -16.55 -30.82
N GLN A 292 1.62 -15.97 -29.71
CA GLN A 292 0.84 -15.03 -28.90
C GLN A 292 0.41 -13.81 -29.72
N ALA A 293 1.30 -13.26 -30.56
CA ALA A 293 0.96 -12.13 -31.45
C ALA A 293 -0.26 -12.43 -32.34
N ALA A 294 -0.39 -13.68 -32.81
CA ALA A 294 -1.56 -14.09 -33.60
C ALA A 294 -2.85 -14.12 -32.77
N GLU A 295 -2.79 -14.58 -31.50
CA GLU A 295 -3.93 -14.51 -30.57
C GLU A 295 -4.31 -13.07 -30.24
N ILE A 296 -3.32 -12.20 -29.95
CA ILE A 296 -3.54 -10.77 -29.71
C ILE A 296 -4.21 -10.11 -30.92
N LYS A 297 -3.82 -10.48 -32.13
CA LYS A 297 -4.47 -9.98 -33.35
C LYS A 297 -5.94 -10.39 -33.41
N GLN A 298 -6.25 -11.67 -33.17
CA GLN A 298 -7.64 -12.17 -33.14
C GLN A 298 -8.47 -11.52 -32.04
N ALA A 299 -7.87 -11.33 -30.85
CA ALA A 299 -8.52 -10.65 -29.73
C ALA A 299 -8.80 -9.18 -30.06
N ASN A 300 -7.86 -8.46 -30.67
CA ASN A 300 -8.09 -7.09 -31.17
C ASN A 300 -9.21 -7.03 -32.22
N GLU A 301 -9.27 -7.98 -33.16
CA GLU A 301 -10.35 -8.08 -34.14
C GLU A 301 -11.72 -8.27 -33.45
N THR A 302 -11.76 -9.06 -32.37
CA THR A 302 -12.96 -9.32 -31.57
C THR A 302 -13.38 -8.11 -30.74
N MET A 303 -12.43 -7.40 -30.12
CA MET A 303 -12.69 -6.21 -29.30
C MET A 303 -13.09 -4.99 -30.14
N GLY A 304 -12.75 -4.99 -31.44
CA GLY A 304 -13.04 -3.91 -32.36
C GLY A 304 -12.23 -2.64 -32.09
N SER A 305 -12.61 -1.53 -32.71
CA SER A 305 -11.84 -0.27 -32.65
C SER A 305 -11.94 0.49 -31.33
N ALA A 306 -12.84 0.09 -30.43
CA ALA A 306 -13.08 0.78 -29.16
C ALA A 306 -12.05 0.43 -28.08
N PHE A 307 -11.25 -0.62 -28.27
CA PHE A 307 -10.30 -1.11 -27.29
C PHE A 307 -9.07 -1.71 -27.98
N ARG A 308 -7.88 -1.46 -27.44
CA ARG A 308 -6.62 -1.96 -28.02
C ARG A 308 -5.88 -2.87 -27.04
N ILE A 309 -5.40 -4.00 -27.55
CA ILE A 309 -4.46 -4.89 -26.86
C ILE A 309 -3.09 -4.68 -27.50
N LEU A 310 -2.12 -4.22 -26.71
CA LEU A 310 -0.74 -4.05 -27.12
C LEU A 310 0.02 -5.37 -26.95
N HIS A 311 0.78 -5.75 -27.97
CA HIS A 311 1.68 -6.90 -27.90
C HIS A 311 3.02 -6.49 -27.31
N GLY A 312 3.30 -6.95 -26.10
CA GLY A 312 4.53 -6.65 -25.39
C GLY A 312 5.19 -7.87 -24.78
N THR A 313 6.22 -7.62 -23.97
CA THR A 313 6.93 -8.65 -23.20
C THR A 313 7.52 -8.06 -21.94
N GLU A 314 7.57 -8.85 -20.88
CA GLU A 314 8.44 -8.61 -19.75
C GLU A 314 9.81 -9.25 -19.96
N MET A 315 10.75 -8.40 -20.37
CA MET A 315 12.12 -8.75 -20.68
C MET A 315 12.96 -8.97 -19.43
N GLU A 316 13.54 -10.16 -19.28
CA GLU A 316 14.55 -10.37 -18.24
C GLU A 316 15.81 -9.54 -18.53
N ILE A 317 16.28 -8.85 -17.49
CA ILE A 317 17.62 -8.27 -17.44
C ILE A 317 18.55 -9.29 -16.79
N ARG A 318 19.33 -9.99 -17.62
CA ARG A 318 20.20 -11.09 -17.20
C ARG A 318 21.31 -10.61 -16.28
N ALA A 319 21.96 -11.55 -15.57
CA ALA A 319 22.98 -11.23 -14.57
C ALA A 319 24.21 -10.46 -15.12
N ASP A 320 24.49 -10.59 -16.42
CA ASP A 320 25.53 -9.85 -17.16
C ASP A 320 25.03 -8.53 -17.77
N GLY A 321 23.74 -8.22 -17.64
CA GLY A 321 23.10 -7.01 -18.14
C GLY A 321 22.58 -7.09 -19.57
N SER A 322 22.71 -8.23 -20.26
CA SER A 322 22.05 -8.40 -21.55
C SER A 322 20.54 -8.70 -21.37
N LEU A 323 19.77 -8.47 -22.43
CA LEU A 323 18.34 -8.80 -22.50
C LEU A 323 18.16 -10.19 -23.14
N ASP A 324 17.02 -10.83 -22.89
CA ASP A 324 16.73 -12.17 -23.44
C ASP A 324 16.48 -12.17 -24.95
N PHE A 325 15.74 -11.20 -25.49
CA PHE A 325 15.49 -11.15 -26.94
C PHE A 325 16.44 -10.17 -27.66
N PRO A 326 16.80 -10.47 -28.91
CA PRO A 326 17.59 -9.56 -29.75
C PRO A 326 16.76 -8.33 -30.17
N ASP A 327 17.47 -7.26 -30.53
CA ASP A 327 16.88 -5.96 -30.85
C ASP A 327 15.87 -6.02 -32.03
N ASP A 328 16.07 -6.89 -33.01
CA ASP A 328 15.16 -7.07 -34.15
C ASP A 328 13.81 -7.69 -33.77
N VAL A 329 13.78 -8.53 -32.72
CA VAL A 329 12.55 -9.01 -32.09
C VAL A 329 11.89 -7.89 -31.31
N LEU A 330 12.66 -7.19 -30.46
CA LEU A 330 12.15 -6.09 -29.62
C LEU A 330 11.57 -4.93 -30.44
N ALA A 331 12.15 -4.64 -31.61
CA ALA A 331 11.70 -3.59 -32.52
C ALA A 331 10.28 -3.81 -33.08
N GLN A 332 9.78 -5.04 -33.04
CA GLN A 332 8.46 -5.43 -33.57
C GLN A 332 7.35 -5.45 -32.50
N LEU A 333 7.70 -5.26 -31.23
CA LEU A 333 6.73 -5.21 -30.12
C LEU A 333 6.15 -3.80 -29.97
N ASP A 334 4.87 -3.73 -29.57
CA ASP A 334 4.19 -2.47 -29.28
C ASP A 334 4.75 -1.84 -27.99
N PHE A 335 5.08 -2.66 -26.99
CA PHE A 335 5.52 -2.21 -25.67
C PHE A 335 6.47 -3.20 -25.00
N VAL A 336 7.63 -2.74 -24.53
CA VAL A 336 8.65 -3.60 -23.90
C VAL A 336 8.94 -3.10 -22.51
N ILE A 337 8.71 -3.96 -21.53
CA ILE A 337 9.11 -3.70 -20.14
C ILE A 337 10.33 -4.56 -19.83
N ALA A 338 11.24 -4.06 -18.99
CA ALA A 338 12.41 -4.83 -18.56
C ALA A 338 12.51 -4.88 -17.04
N SER A 339 12.92 -6.03 -16.51
CA SER A 339 12.84 -6.32 -15.07
C SER A 339 14.06 -7.08 -14.58
N LEU A 340 14.42 -6.84 -13.31
CA LEU A 340 15.41 -7.64 -12.58
C LEU A 340 14.68 -8.73 -11.78
N HIS A 341 14.84 -10.00 -12.14
CA HIS A 341 14.33 -11.11 -11.31
C HIS A 341 15.46 -11.92 -10.66
N VAL A 342 16.63 -11.94 -11.28
CA VAL A 342 17.77 -12.74 -10.83
C VAL A 342 18.95 -11.90 -10.36
N SER A 343 19.83 -12.53 -9.59
CA SER A 343 21.09 -11.93 -9.12
C SER A 343 20.91 -10.54 -8.49
N LEU A 344 19.85 -10.35 -7.70
CA LEU A 344 19.49 -9.08 -7.06
C LEU A 344 20.48 -8.66 -5.97
N SER A 345 21.24 -9.62 -5.42
CA SER A 345 22.26 -9.40 -4.39
C SER A 345 23.63 -8.98 -4.93
N GLN A 346 23.72 -8.63 -6.22
CA GLN A 346 24.95 -8.06 -6.79
C GLN A 346 25.35 -6.76 -6.07
N PRO A 347 26.65 -6.43 -6.03
CA PRO A 347 27.12 -5.15 -5.48
C PRO A 347 26.37 -3.97 -6.10
N ARG A 348 26.05 -2.95 -5.29
CA ARG A 348 25.26 -1.77 -5.69
C ARG A 348 25.64 -1.19 -7.05
N ALA A 349 26.94 -0.96 -7.27
CA ALA A 349 27.45 -0.42 -8.52
C ALA A 349 27.14 -1.33 -9.72
N GLN A 350 27.33 -2.64 -9.57
CA GLN A 350 27.10 -3.62 -10.62
C GLN A 350 25.61 -3.74 -10.98
N VAL A 351 24.72 -3.88 -10.00
CA VAL A 351 23.29 -4.02 -10.27
C VAL A 351 22.67 -2.73 -10.79
N THR A 352 23.20 -1.57 -10.38
CA THR A 352 22.83 -0.26 -10.95
C THR A 352 23.23 -0.18 -12.42
N GLU A 353 24.48 -0.49 -12.77
CA GLU A 353 24.94 -0.49 -14.17
C GLU A 353 24.13 -1.46 -15.03
N ARG A 354 23.79 -2.63 -14.48
CA ARG A 354 22.91 -3.62 -15.13
C ARG A 354 21.54 -3.05 -15.47
N LEU A 355 20.90 -2.35 -14.54
CA LEU A 355 19.63 -1.68 -14.76
C LEU A 355 19.75 -0.53 -15.77
N LEU A 356 20.82 0.26 -15.68
CA LEU A 356 21.09 1.34 -16.62
C LEU A 356 21.28 0.82 -18.05
N ASN A 357 21.93 -0.32 -18.26
CA ASN A 357 22.09 -0.90 -19.58
C ASN A 357 20.73 -1.23 -20.23
N ALA A 358 19.80 -1.80 -19.47
CA ALA A 358 18.44 -2.03 -19.93
C ALA A 358 17.70 -0.71 -20.21
N LEU A 359 17.87 0.29 -19.33
CA LEU A 359 17.27 1.61 -19.48
C LEU A 359 17.73 2.34 -20.77
N HIS A 360 18.96 2.09 -21.23
CA HIS A 360 19.49 2.68 -22.46
C HIS A 360 19.24 1.87 -23.73
N ASN A 361 18.76 0.62 -23.64
CA ASN A 361 18.41 -0.15 -24.83
C ASN A 361 17.29 0.60 -25.58
N PRO A 362 17.42 0.91 -26.88
CA PRO A 362 16.46 1.74 -27.64
C PRO A 362 15.06 1.13 -27.77
N HIS A 363 14.90 -0.15 -27.45
CA HIS A 363 13.63 -0.86 -27.52
C HIS A 363 12.97 -1.10 -26.16
N VAL A 364 13.58 -0.74 -25.03
CA VAL A 364 12.90 -0.79 -23.72
C VAL A 364 12.08 0.49 -23.51
N ASP A 365 10.82 0.34 -23.10
CA ASP A 365 9.91 1.47 -22.83
C ASP A 365 9.77 1.77 -21.35
N MET A 366 9.84 0.74 -20.50
CA MET A 366 9.61 0.84 -19.07
C MET A 366 10.50 -0.15 -18.30
N ILE A 367 10.90 0.23 -17.08
CA ILE A 367 11.51 -0.70 -16.14
C ILE A 367 10.44 -1.11 -15.12
N ALA A 368 10.07 -2.39 -15.11
CA ALA A 368 9.06 -2.92 -14.20
C ALA A 368 9.69 -3.25 -12.83
N HIS A 369 8.95 -2.93 -11.75
CA HIS A 369 9.30 -3.20 -10.34
C HIS A 369 10.82 -3.22 -10.08
N PRO A 370 11.52 -2.07 -10.21
CA PRO A 370 12.93 -2.08 -10.60
C PRO A 370 13.89 -2.67 -9.57
N SER A 371 13.57 -2.63 -8.28
CA SER A 371 14.39 -3.31 -7.27
C SER A 371 14.11 -4.80 -7.17
N GLY A 372 13.02 -5.30 -7.75
CA GLY A 372 12.55 -6.67 -7.57
C GLY A 372 12.19 -6.97 -6.11
N ARG A 373 11.88 -5.97 -5.27
CA ARG A 373 11.45 -6.20 -3.89
C ARG A 373 10.12 -6.96 -3.83
N LEU A 374 9.94 -7.77 -2.79
CA LEU A 374 8.72 -8.49 -2.46
C LEU A 374 8.45 -8.23 -0.97
N LEU A 375 7.41 -7.52 -0.60
CA LEU A 375 7.19 -7.22 0.82
C LEU A 375 6.29 -8.28 1.46
N PRO A 376 6.63 -8.80 2.66
CA PRO A 376 7.84 -8.52 3.46
C PRO A 376 9.06 -9.40 3.11
N ASP A 377 8.90 -10.36 2.19
CA ASP A 377 9.79 -11.51 2.02
C ASP A 377 11.17 -11.24 1.40
N ARG A 378 11.35 -10.16 0.64
CA ARG A 378 12.55 -9.82 -0.13
C ARG A 378 12.75 -8.31 -0.24
N ILE A 379 13.86 -7.81 0.29
CA ILE A 379 14.19 -6.37 0.29
C ILE A 379 14.44 -5.78 -1.12
N GLY A 380 14.86 -6.62 -2.08
CA GLY A 380 15.21 -6.22 -3.45
C GLY A 380 16.68 -5.85 -3.64
N ALA A 381 17.04 -5.43 -4.85
CA ALA A 381 18.36 -4.97 -5.23
C ALA A 381 18.69 -3.59 -4.64
N ASP A 382 19.93 -3.43 -4.20
CA ASP A 382 20.48 -2.15 -3.75
C ASP A 382 20.87 -1.30 -4.97
N LEU A 383 19.96 -0.45 -5.43
CA LEU A 383 20.13 0.41 -6.60
C LEU A 383 20.53 1.83 -6.21
N ASP A 384 21.39 2.45 -7.03
CA ASP A 384 21.66 3.87 -6.96
C ASP A 384 20.57 4.70 -7.66
N TRP A 385 19.54 5.04 -6.91
CA TRP A 385 18.37 5.76 -7.44
C TRP A 385 18.68 7.18 -7.92
N GLU A 386 19.65 7.88 -7.32
CA GLU A 386 20.07 9.20 -7.81
C GLU A 386 20.61 9.05 -9.24
N VAL A 387 21.54 8.11 -9.43
CA VAL A 387 22.10 7.83 -10.76
C VAL A 387 21.03 7.35 -11.75
N VAL A 388 20.12 6.47 -11.33
CA VAL A 388 19.05 5.95 -12.20
C VAL A 388 18.07 7.04 -12.63
N LEU A 389 17.68 7.93 -11.73
CA LEU A 389 16.69 8.98 -11.99
C LEU A 389 17.27 10.17 -12.77
N GLU A 390 18.55 10.49 -12.59
CA GLU A 390 19.20 11.60 -13.29
C GLU A 390 19.71 11.22 -14.68
N ARG A 391 19.73 9.93 -15.02
CA ARG A 391 20.29 9.46 -16.27
C ARG A 391 19.45 9.89 -17.48
N PRO A 392 20.03 10.58 -18.48
CA PRO A 392 19.31 10.94 -19.70
C PRO A 392 18.90 9.69 -20.49
N LEU A 393 17.63 9.65 -20.93
CA LEU A 393 17.11 8.57 -21.76
C LEU A 393 17.46 8.76 -23.25
N PRO A 394 17.64 7.67 -24.02
CA PRO A 394 17.80 7.77 -25.46
C PRO A 394 16.46 8.18 -26.12
N PRO A 395 16.49 8.82 -27.30
CA PRO A 395 15.27 9.20 -28.01
C PRO A 395 14.39 7.98 -28.32
N THR A 396 13.06 8.18 -28.33
CA THR A 396 12.10 7.14 -28.72
C THR A 396 12.28 6.80 -30.20
N PRO A 397 12.44 5.52 -30.59
CA PRO A 397 12.48 5.14 -31.99
C PRO A 397 11.18 5.48 -32.72
N SER A 398 11.26 5.87 -33.99
CA SER A 398 10.09 6.22 -34.80
C SER A 398 9.15 5.04 -35.10
N SER A 399 9.59 3.81 -34.82
CA SER A 399 8.83 2.58 -35.07
C SER A 399 7.80 2.27 -33.97
N LYS A 400 7.84 2.98 -32.84
CA LYS A 400 6.97 2.67 -31.69
C LYS A 400 5.61 3.37 -31.77
N SER A 401 4.59 2.64 -31.33
CA SER A 401 3.20 3.11 -31.31
C SER A 401 2.91 4.10 -30.17
N MET A 402 3.75 4.15 -29.12
CA MET A 402 3.63 5.10 -28.01
C MET A 402 4.76 6.15 -28.00
N PRO A 403 4.44 7.46 -27.97
CA PRO A 403 5.41 8.54 -28.21
C PRO A 403 6.32 8.91 -27.01
N THR A 404 6.25 8.21 -25.87
CA THR A 404 6.99 8.62 -24.66
C THR A 404 7.71 7.46 -23.99
N ARG A 405 9.05 7.52 -23.99
CA ARG A 405 9.89 6.87 -22.99
C ARG A 405 9.82 7.68 -21.71
N ALA A 406 8.97 7.26 -20.79
CA ALA A 406 9.07 7.73 -19.41
C ALA A 406 9.71 6.60 -18.62
N VAL A 407 10.68 6.94 -17.77
CA VAL A 407 11.06 6.06 -16.67
C VAL A 407 9.85 5.98 -15.74
N TRP A 408 8.91 5.11 -16.07
CA TRP A 408 7.89 4.69 -15.14
C TRP A 408 8.57 3.68 -14.21
N ILE A 409 9.20 4.17 -13.14
CA ILE A 409 9.54 3.31 -12.02
C ILE A 409 8.21 2.94 -11.37
N TYR A 410 7.63 1.85 -11.88
CA TYR A 410 6.40 1.30 -11.35
C TYR A 410 6.75 0.59 -10.05
N VAL A 411 6.40 1.21 -8.91
CA VAL A 411 6.55 0.59 -7.59
C VAL A 411 5.31 -0.26 -7.34
N THR A 412 5.26 -1.46 -7.92
CA THR A 412 4.21 -2.41 -7.56
C THR A 412 4.44 -2.92 -6.15
N ILE A 413 3.39 -2.95 -5.34
CA ILE A 413 3.40 -3.66 -4.07
C ILE A 413 2.65 -4.96 -4.32
N TRP A 414 3.38 -6.04 -4.59
CA TRP A 414 2.78 -7.36 -4.67
C TRP A 414 2.22 -7.74 -3.29
N CYS A 415 0.89 -7.78 -3.18
CA CYS A 415 0.19 -8.13 -1.95
C CYS A 415 -0.61 -9.42 -2.18
N GLY A 416 -0.03 -10.58 -1.87
CA GLY A 416 -0.82 -11.81 -1.70
C GLY A 416 -1.54 -12.32 -2.95
N GLY A 417 -0.91 -12.25 -4.13
CA GLY A 417 -1.38 -12.94 -5.34
C GLY A 417 -2.19 -12.10 -6.33
N GLN A 418 -2.28 -10.78 -6.13
CA GLN A 418 -2.73 -9.81 -7.14
C GLN A 418 -1.76 -8.63 -7.19
N TRP A 419 -1.48 -8.16 -8.40
CA TRP A 419 -0.82 -6.89 -8.65
C TRP A 419 -1.87 -5.78 -8.42
N ASN A 420 -1.63 -4.90 -7.45
CA ASN A 420 -2.44 -3.70 -7.20
C ASN A 420 -1.71 -2.47 -7.70
#